data_AF-A0AAW2XIE9-F1
#
_entry.id   AF-A0AAW2XIE9-F1
#
_cell.length_a   1.000
_cell.length_b   1.000
_cell.length_c   1.000
_cell.angle_alpha   90.00
_cell.angle_beta   90.00
_cell.angle_gamma   90.00
#
_symmetry.space_group_name_H-M   'P 1'
#
loop_
_entity.id
_entity.type
_entity.pdbx_description
1 polymer ?
#
loop_
_entity_poly.entity_id
_entity_poly.type
_entity_poly.pdbx_seq_one_letter_code
_entity_poly.pdbx_strand_id
1 'polypeptide(L)'
;MEEVQMVQEDRSWKIEIVRYLKDAILPDDPVAAKRIKFKATRFTVIGNELYKRTINGPLLKCLDKERAEYVLKEIHEGSCGNHSGGRSLAQKVARQGYFWPTLVKDAAEFAKKCESCQRYAALIHSPATPMEPVRIVCPFDQWGIDIVGPFPQRSRKRSS
;
A
#
# COMPACT_ATOMS: atom_id res chain seq x y z
N MET A 1 27.20 10.26 -36.63
CA MET A 1 27.62 9.22 -35.68
C MET A 1 26.80 9.49 -34.43
N GLU A 2 25.57 8.97 -34.39
CA GLU A 2 24.65 9.22 -33.28
C GLU A 2 24.84 8.10 -32.25
N GLU A 3 25.14 8.49 -31.02
CA GLU A 3 25.24 7.62 -29.87
C GLU A 3 23.87 6.97 -29.61
N VAL A 4 23.80 5.66 -29.74
CA VAL A 4 22.66 4.86 -29.31
C VAL A 4 22.68 4.83 -27.78
N GLN A 5 21.89 5.70 -27.16
CA GLN A 5 21.62 5.63 -25.72
C GLN A 5 21.01 4.27 -25.40
N MET A 6 21.75 3.46 -24.64
CA MET A 6 21.28 2.17 -24.16
C MET A 6 20.12 2.39 -23.20
N VAL A 7 18.91 2.14 -23.68
CA VAL A 7 17.72 2.01 -22.84
C VAL A 7 18.02 0.89 -21.86
N GLN A 8 18.15 1.22 -20.56
CA GLN A 8 18.17 0.21 -19.51
C GLN A 8 16.86 -0.56 -19.60
N GLU A 9 16.89 -1.74 -20.25
CA GLU A 9 15.78 -2.70 -20.19
C GLU A 9 15.41 -2.87 -18.73
N ASP A 10 14.17 -2.51 -18.38
CA ASP A 10 13.55 -2.88 -17.11
C ASP A 10 13.54 -4.41 -17.04
N ARG A 11 14.65 -4.99 -16.58
CA ARG A 11 14.85 -6.43 -16.54
C ARG A 11 13.81 -6.98 -15.58
N SER A 12 12.72 -7.49 -16.17
CA SER A 12 11.63 -8.10 -15.44
C SER A 12 12.18 -9.03 -14.37
N TRP A 13 11.74 -8.85 -13.12
CA TRP A 13 12.19 -9.63 -11.96
C TRP A 13 12.06 -11.16 -12.16
N LYS A 14 11.26 -11.57 -13.14
CA LYS A 14 11.03 -12.96 -13.56
C LYS A 14 12.24 -13.59 -14.25
N ILE A 15 13.08 -12.81 -14.95
CA ILE A 15 14.09 -13.30 -15.91
C ILE A 15 15.06 -14.30 -15.27
N GLU A 16 15.69 -13.93 -14.15
CA GLU A 16 16.68 -14.79 -13.48
C GLU A 16 16.06 -16.11 -13.01
N ILE A 17 14.81 -16.06 -12.53
CA ILE A 17 14.08 -17.23 -12.06
C ILE A 17 13.71 -18.13 -13.24
N VAL A 18 13.22 -17.56 -14.34
CA VAL A 18 12.83 -18.30 -15.55
C VAL A 18 14.04 -18.96 -16.20
N ARG A 19 15.15 -18.22 -16.38
CA ARG A 19 16.41 -18.78 -16.93
C ARG A 19 16.91 -19.96 -16.12
N TYR A 20 16.88 -19.86 -14.80
CA TYR A 20 17.28 -20.98 -13.95
C TYR A 20 16.31 -22.17 -14.06
N LEU A 21 15.00 -21.92 -14.02
CA LEU A 21 14.01 -23.00 -14.07
C LEU A 21 13.91 -23.72 -15.42
N LYS A 22 14.22 -23.04 -16.53
CA LYS A 22 14.20 -23.62 -17.88
C LYS A 22 15.55 -24.18 -18.31
N ASP A 23 16.60 -23.40 -18.14
CA ASP A 23 17.90 -23.65 -18.78
C ASP A 23 19.00 -24.00 -17.76
N ALA A 24 18.68 -24.06 -16.46
CA ALA A 24 19.62 -24.25 -15.35
C ALA A 24 20.75 -23.20 -15.29
N ILE A 25 20.58 -22.05 -15.95
CA ILE A 25 21.60 -21.00 -15.99
C ILE A 25 21.63 -20.23 -14.67
N LEU A 26 22.83 -20.06 -14.12
CA LEU A 26 23.10 -19.32 -12.89
C LEU A 26 24.29 -18.38 -13.10
N PRO A 27 24.39 -17.29 -12.30
CA PRO A 27 25.58 -16.47 -12.25
C PRO A 27 26.75 -17.23 -11.61
N ASP A 28 27.97 -16.86 -11.96
CA ASP A 28 29.19 -17.47 -11.41
C ASP A 28 29.38 -17.16 -9.92
N ASP A 29 28.86 -16.02 -9.44
CA ASP A 29 28.87 -15.69 -8.02
C ASP A 29 28.06 -16.73 -7.22
N PRO A 30 28.71 -17.51 -6.32
CA PRO A 30 28.05 -18.57 -5.57
C PRO A 30 26.96 -18.03 -4.64
N VAL A 31 27.07 -16.79 -4.16
CA VAL A 31 26.07 -16.17 -3.29
C VAL A 31 24.80 -15.83 -4.08
N ALA A 32 24.94 -15.17 -5.23
CA ALA A 32 23.82 -14.89 -6.13
C ALA A 32 23.18 -16.18 -6.65
N ALA A 33 23.97 -17.18 -7.03
CA ALA A 33 23.46 -18.47 -7.49
C ALA A 33 22.61 -19.16 -6.40
N LYS A 34 23.10 -19.22 -5.16
CA LYS A 34 22.36 -19.77 -4.01
C LYS A 34 21.04 -19.01 -3.77
N ARG A 35 21.06 -17.68 -3.89
CA ARG A 35 19.87 -16.83 -3.75
C ARG A 35 18.82 -17.12 -4.82
N ILE A 36 19.23 -17.29 -6.08
CA ILE A 36 18.31 -17.62 -7.19
C ILE A 36 17.72 -19.02 -6.98
N LYS A 37 18.54 -20.03 -6.65
CA LYS A 37 18.07 -21.39 -6.33
C LYS A 37 17.00 -21.37 -5.25
N PHE A 38 17.26 -20.66 -4.14
CA PHE A 38 16.31 -20.55 -3.04
C PHE A 38 15.02 -19.84 -3.47
N LYS A 39 15.09 -18.72 -4.20
CA LYS A 39 13.91 -18.02 -4.71
C LYS A 39 13.09 -18.93 -5.62
N ALA A 40 13.75 -19.64 -6.54
CA ALA A 40 13.12 -20.48 -7.55
C ALA A 40 12.30 -21.63 -6.97
N THR A 41 12.61 -22.12 -5.76
CA THR A 41 11.80 -23.15 -5.07
C THR A 41 10.33 -22.74 -4.92
N ARG A 42 10.06 -21.42 -4.86
CA ARG A 42 8.71 -20.86 -4.69
C ARG A 42 7.95 -20.74 -6.00
N PHE A 43 8.54 -21.14 -7.12
CA PHE A 43 7.98 -20.94 -8.45
C PHE A 43 8.00 -22.21 -9.29
N THR A 44 7.29 -22.16 -10.41
CA THR A 44 7.28 -23.17 -11.47
C THR A 44 6.98 -22.49 -12.79
N VAL A 45 7.40 -23.10 -13.90
CA VAL A 45 7.10 -22.62 -15.25
C VAL A 45 6.12 -23.60 -15.89
N ILE A 46 5.02 -23.08 -16.43
CA ILE A 46 4.05 -23.86 -17.19
C ILE A 46 3.92 -23.20 -18.56
N GLY A 47 4.30 -23.94 -19.61
CA GLY A 47 4.47 -23.37 -20.95
C GLY A 47 5.55 -22.29 -20.95
N ASN A 48 5.15 -21.05 -21.23
CA ASN A 48 6.06 -19.89 -21.26
C ASN A 48 5.82 -18.88 -20.11
N GLU A 49 5.00 -19.25 -19.13
CA GLU A 49 4.57 -18.34 -18.06
C GLU A 49 5.10 -18.81 -16.70
N LEU A 50 5.53 -17.86 -15.86
CA LEU A 50 6.02 -18.12 -14.51
C LEU A 50 4.84 -18.11 -13.54
N TYR A 51 4.79 -19.10 -12.64
CA TYR A 51 3.78 -19.21 -11.61
C TYR A 51 4.42 -19.32 -10.22
N LYS A 52 3.83 -18.65 -9.24
CA LYS A 52 4.20 -18.78 -7.83
C LYS A 52 3.41 -19.90 -7.17
N ARG A 53 4.12 -20.76 -6.45
CA ARG A 53 3.57 -21.82 -5.61
C ARG A 53 2.96 -21.21 -4.35
N THR A 54 1.80 -21.74 -3.97
CA THR A 54 1.15 -21.47 -2.68
C THR A 54 1.15 -22.75 -1.86
N ILE A 55 0.99 -22.65 -0.53
CA ILE A 55 1.12 -23.81 0.36
C ILE A 55 -0.05 -24.80 0.13
N ASN A 56 -1.29 -24.29 0.08
CA ASN A 56 -2.52 -25.08 -0.06
C ASN A 56 -3.50 -24.44 -1.07
N GLY A 57 -3.00 -23.68 -2.03
CA GLY A 57 -3.85 -22.91 -2.95
C GLY A 57 -3.50 -23.17 -4.41
N PRO A 58 -4.20 -22.49 -5.34
CA PRO A 58 -3.84 -22.53 -6.74
C PRO A 58 -2.47 -21.87 -6.98
N LEU A 59 -1.90 -22.17 -8.14
CA LEU A 59 -0.74 -21.44 -8.66
C LEU A 59 -1.13 -20.02 -9.03
N LEU A 60 -0.28 -19.05 -8.69
CA LEU A 60 -0.52 -17.64 -9.01
C LEU A 60 0.34 -17.23 -10.21
N LYS A 61 -0.29 -16.75 -11.27
CA LYS A 61 0.38 -16.25 -12.48
C LYS A 61 1.21 -15.00 -12.14
N CYS A 62 2.49 -15.02 -12.49
CA CYS A 62 3.42 -13.93 -12.21
C CYS A 62 3.33 -12.84 -13.27
N LEU A 63 2.92 -11.64 -12.87
CA LEU A 63 2.76 -10.50 -13.77
C LEU A 63 4.02 -9.64 -13.83
N ASP A 64 4.22 -9.00 -14.99
CA ASP A 64 5.07 -7.84 -15.17
C ASP A 64 4.30 -6.58 -14.75
N LYS A 65 5.02 -5.45 -14.71
CA LYS A 65 4.52 -4.18 -14.22
C LYS A 65 3.27 -3.72 -14.98
N GLU A 66 3.31 -3.75 -16.31
CA GLU A 66 2.20 -3.32 -17.16
C GLU A 66 0.91 -4.13 -16.91
N ARG A 67 1.00 -5.46 -16.90
CA ARG A 67 -0.15 -6.31 -16.60
C ARG A 67 -0.61 -6.17 -15.14
N ALA A 68 0.32 -5.96 -14.20
CA ALA A 68 0.00 -5.75 -12.80
C ALA A 68 -0.81 -4.46 -12.59
N GLU A 69 -0.42 -3.35 -13.23
CA GLU A 69 -1.14 -2.08 -13.20
C GLU A 69 -2.56 -2.22 -13.79
N TYR A 70 -2.69 -2.91 -14.93
CA TYR A 70 -3.99 -3.21 -15.52
C TYR A 70 -4.89 -4.01 -14.55
N VAL A 71 -4.36 -5.09 -13.96
CA VAL A 71 -5.12 -5.92 -13.02
C VAL A 71 -5.53 -5.14 -11.76
N LEU A 72 -4.65 -4.27 -11.23
CA LEU A 72 -5.01 -3.40 -10.12
C LEU A 72 -6.17 -2.47 -10.50
N LYS A 73 -6.11 -1.85 -11.68
CA LYS A 73 -7.15 -0.95 -12.18
C LYS A 73 -8.48 -1.67 -12.36
N GLU A 74 -8.50 -2.81 -13.05
CA GLU A 74 -9.74 -3.56 -13.30
C GLU A 74 -10.41 -4.04 -12.01
N ILE A 75 -9.63 -4.52 -11.03
CA ILE A 75 -10.20 -4.99 -9.75
C ILE A 75 -10.66 -3.82 -8.87
N HIS A 76 -9.99 -2.68 -8.94
CA HIS A 76 -10.30 -1.52 -8.11
C HIS A 76 -11.43 -0.65 -8.69
N GLU A 77 -11.37 -0.35 -9.99
CA GLU A 77 -12.18 0.65 -10.71
C GLU A 77 -13.00 0.05 -11.87
N GLY A 78 -12.82 -1.22 -12.21
CA GLY A 78 -13.56 -1.86 -13.32
C GLY A 78 -15.06 -1.96 -13.05
N SER A 79 -15.81 -2.61 -13.95
CA SER A 79 -17.27 -2.71 -13.86
C SER A 79 -17.77 -3.37 -12.56
N CYS A 80 -16.99 -4.31 -12.01
CA CYS A 80 -17.22 -4.96 -10.72
C CYS A 80 -16.26 -4.45 -9.62
N GLY A 81 -15.60 -3.31 -9.86
CA GLY A 81 -14.71 -2.65 -8.93
C GLY A 81 -15.46 -2.14 -7.72
N ASN A 82 -14.82 -2.22 -6.55
CA ASN A 82 -15.45 -1.80 -5.29
C ASN A 82 -14.60 -0.81 -4.49
N HIS A 83 -13.61 -0.19 -5.13
CA HIS A 83 -12.75 0.81 -4.50
C HIS A 83 -12.10 0.34 -3.18
N SER A 84 -11.82 -0.96 -3.06
CA SER A 84 -11.28 -1.53 -1.83
C SER A 84 -9.90 -0.96 -1.48
N GLY A 85 -9.66 -0.72 -0.19
CA GLY A 85 -8.35 -0.29 0.30
C GLY A 85 -7.23 -1.29 0.00
N GLY A 86 -5.97 -0.81 0.04
CA GLY A 86 -4.79 -1.52 -0.48
C GLY A 86 -4.62 -2.97 -0.04
N ARG A 87 -4.79 -3.27 1.25
CA ARG A 87 -4.67 -4.65 1.77
C ARG A 87 -5.74 -5.57 1.19
N SER A 88 -6.98 -5.10 1.10
CA SER A 88 -8.09 -5.86 0.53
C SER A 88 -7.89 -6.06 -0.98
N LEU A 89 -7.44 -5.02 -1.68
CA LEU A 89 -7.10 -5.09 -3.11
C LEU A 89 -6.02 -6.15 -3.38
N ALA A 90 -4.91 -6.13 -2.64
CA ALA A 90 -3.84 -7.12 -2.79
C ALA A 90 -4.33 -8.56 -2.55
N GLN A 91 -5.21 -8.76 -1.56
CA GLN A 91 -5.81 -10.07 -1.31
C GLN A 91 -6.72 -10.52 -2.44
N LYS A 92 -7.51 -9.61 -3.03
CA LYS A 92 -8.37 -9.92 -4.18
C LYS A 92 -7.56 -10.32 -5.40
N VAL A 93 -6.50 -9.58 -5.71
CA VAL A 93 -5.57 -9.91 -6.80
C VAL A 93 -4.99 -11.33 -6.61
N ALA A 94 -4.54 -11.65 -5.40
CA ALA A 94 -4.02 -12.99 -5.10
C ALA A 94 -5.11 -14.07 -5.21
N ARG A 95 -6.35 -13.79 -4.78
CA ARG A 95 -7.49 -14.71 -4.92
C ARG A 95 -7.88 -14.94 -6.38
N GLN A 96 -7.71 -13.94 -7.25
CA GLN A 96 -7.91 -14.07 -8.70
C GLN A 96 -6.75 -14.80 -9.40
N GLY A 97 -5.72 -15.22 -8.67
CA GLY A 97 -4.66 -16.03 -9.21
C GLY A 97 -3.47 -15.24 -9.75
N TYR A 98 -3.26 -13.99 -9.32
CA TYR A 98 -2.14 -13.16 -9.79
C TYR A 98 -1.12 -12.86 -8.70
N PHE A 99 0.14 -12.67 -9.09
CA PHE A 99 1.22 -12.33 -8.16
C PHE A 99 2.32 -11.49 -8.82
N TRP A 100 2.93 -10.61 -8.02
CA TRP A 100 4.25 -10.03 -8.26
C TRP A 100 4.88 -9.64 -6.91
N PRO A 101 6.21 -9.43 -6.81
CA PRO A 101 6.91 -9.26 -5.53
C PRO A 101 6.40 -8.09 -4.69
N THR A 102 6.02 -7.00 -5.33
CA THR A 102 5.60 -5.74 -4.69
C THR A 102 4.08 -5.59 -4.58
N LEU A 103 3.30 -6.64 -4.86
CA LEU A 103 1.82 -6.63 -4.89
C LEU A 103 1.16 -5.84 -3.75
N VAL A 104 1.57 -6.07 -2.51
CA VAL A 104 0.95 -5.40 -1.35
C VAL A 104 1.24 -3.90 -1.33
N LYS A 105 2.48 -3.52 -1.66
CA LYS A 105 2.91 -2.12 -1.73
C LYS A 105 2.20 -1.41 -2.88
N ASP A 106 2.21 -2.01 -4.06
CA ASP A 106 1.65 -1.41 -5.27
C ASP A 106 0.13 -1.26 -5.14
N ALA A 107 -0.56 -2.26 -4.58
CA ALA A 107 -2.01 -2.15 -4.31
C ALA A 107 -2.34 -1.04 -3.30
N ALA A 108 -1.52 -0.84 -2.27
CA ALA A 108 -1.69 0.25 -1.31
C ALA A 108 -1.44 1.62 -1.94
N GLU A 109 -0.39 1.74 -2.75
CA GLU A 109 -0.08 2.97 -3.47
C GLU A 109 -1.15 3.30 -4.52
N PHE A 110 -1.65 2.30 -5.24
CA PHE A 110 -2.73 2.44 -6.22
C PHE A 110 -4.02 2.94 -5.57
N ALA A 111 -4.50 2.25 -4.53
CA ALA A 111 -5.72 2.64 -3.82
C ALA A 111 -5.59 4.03 -3.17
N LYS A 112 -4.38 4.41 -2.73
CA LYS A 112 -4.10 5.75 -2.18
C LYS A 112 -4.18 6.83 -3.26
N LYS A 113 -3.80 6.55 -4.50
CA LYS A 113 -3.81 7.52 -5.62
C LYS A 113 -5.18 7.67 -6.29
N CYS A 114 -6.13 6.77 -6.02
CA CYS A 114 -7.45 6.79 -6.65
C CYS A 114 -8.25 8.05 -6.21
N GLU A 115 -8.59 8.91 -7.17
CA GLU A 115 -9.28 10.18 -6.91
C GLU A 115 -10.67 9.97 -6.32
N SER A 116 -11.44 8.99 -6.82
CA SER A 116 -12.76 8.68 -6.27
C SER A 116 -12.67 8.22 -4.82
N CYS A 117 -11.69 7.35 -4.49
CA CYS A 117 -11.41 6.99 -3.11
C CYS A 117 -11.03 8.21 -2.27
N GLN A 118 -10.19 9.12 -2.76
CA GLN A 118 -9.80 10.32 -2.01
C GLN A 118 -10.98 11.27 -1.77
N ARG A 119 -11.88 11.39 -2.75
CA ARG A 119 -13.04 12.29 -2.70
C ARG A 119 -14.17 11.75 -1.82
N TYR A 120 -14.40 10.44 -1.87
CA TYR A 120 -15.54 9.78 -1.22
C TYR A 120 -15.16 8.93 -0.01
N ALA A 121 -13.88 8.77 0.31
CA ALA A 121 -13.48 8.20 1.59
C ALA A 121 -14.17 9.01 2.69
N ALA A 122 -14.98 8.33 3.50
CA ALA A 122 -15.68 8.98 4.58
C ALA A 122 -14.64 9.77 5.41
N LEU A 123 -14.99 11.02 5.73
CA LEU A 123 -14.33 11.77 6.79
C LEU A 123 -14.66 11.05 8.11
N ILE A 124 -14.04 9.89 8.34
CA ILE A 124 -14.19 9.10 9.56
C ILE A 124 -13.66 9.91 10.76
N HIS A 125 -12.85 10.94 10.48
CA HIS A 125 -12.31 11.91 11.44
C HIS A 125 -12.99 13.27 11.37
N SER A 126 -14.23 13.37 10.86
CA SER A 126 -15.01 14.58 11.09
C SER A 126 -15.10 14.84 12.60
N PRO A 127 -14.89 16.08 13.06
CA PRO A 127 -15.07 16.40 14.47
C PRO A 127 -16.47 15.99 14.89
N ALA A 128 -16.58 15.38 16.07
CA ALA A 128 -17.86 15.02 16.64
C ALA A 128 -18.77 16.27 16.64
N THR A 129 -20.05 16.08 16.32
CA THR A 129 -21.04 17.14 16.45
C THR A 129 -20.93 17.72 17.87
N PRO A 130 -20.82 19.05 18.04
CA PRO A 130 -20.78 19.66 19.35
C PRO A 130 -21.99 19.18 20.16
N MET A 131 -21.74 18.60 21.33
CA MET A 131 -22.82 18.19 22.21
C MET A 131 -23.57 19.44 22.69
N GLU A 132 -24.90 19.41 22.62
CA GLU A 132 -25.70 20.46 23.24
C GLU A 132 -25.56 20.34 24.77
N PRO A 133 -25.16 21.40 25.48
CA PRO A 133 -25.10 21.37 26.93
C PRO A 133 -26.52 21.17 27.51
N VAL A 134 -26.62 20.40 28.58
CA VAL A 134 -27.88 20.18 29.30
C VAL A 134 -28.45 21.53 29.73
N ARG A 135 -29.76 21.74 29.50
CA ARG A 135 -30.45 22.97 29.92
C ARG A 135 -30.48 23.05 31.45
N ILE A 136 -29.80 24.05 31.99
CA ILE A 136 -29.74 24.35 33.41
C ILE A 136 -31.07 24.98 33.85
N VAL A 137 -31.63 24.52 34.97
CA VAL A 137 -32.95 24.95 35.45
C VAL A 137 -32.83 26.01 36.56
N CYS A 138 -31.73 26.04 37.32
CA CYS A 138 -31.51 27.07 38.33
C CYS A 138 -30.05 27.59 38.41
N PRO A 139 -29.85 28.80 38.96
CA PRO A 139 -28.51 29.35 39.14
C PRO A 139 -27.63 28.44 40.01
N PHE A 140 -26.35 28.30 39.63
CA PHE A 140 -25.30 27.51 40.31
C PHE A 140 -25.27 25.98 40.11
N ASP A 141 -26.17 25.40 39.30
CA ASP A 141 -26.14 23.95 39.01
C ASP A 141 -24.86 23.47 38.30
N GLN A 142 -24.23 24.36 37.52
CA GLN A 142 -22.96 24.06 36.85
C GLN A 142 -22.12 25.33 36.73
N TRP A 143 -20.84 25.22 37.05
CA TRP A 143 -19.87 26.29 36.87
C TRP A 143 -18.58 25.73 36.26
N GLY A 144 -17.95 26.52 35.40
CA GLY A 144 -16.63 26.23 34.85
C GLY A 144 -15.64 27.29 35.35
N ILE A 145 -14.49 26.85 35.85
CA ILE A 145 -13.36 27.75 36.15
C ILE A 145 -12.30 27.49 35.11
N ASP A 146 -11.81 28.56 34.50
CA ASP A 146 -10.63 28.54 33.63
C ASP A 146 -9.56 29.46 34.20
N ILE A 147 -8.30 29.07 34.05
CA ILE A 147 -7.16 29.85 34.51
C ILE A 147 -6.62 30.64 33.33
N VAL A 148 -6.84 31.95 33.36
CA VAL A 148 -6.26 32.85 32.37
C VAL A 148 -4.84 33.22 32.81
N GLY A 149 -3.88 33.20 31.88
CA GLY A 149 -2.51 33.65 32.14
C GLY A 149 -1.63 33.63 30.89
N PRO A 150 -0.42 34.23 30.94
CA PRO A 150 0.18 34.95 32.07
C PRO A 150 -0.20 36.45 32.11
N PHE A 151 -0.41 36.98 33.32
CA PHE A 151 -0.66 38.41 33.54
C PHE A 151 0.63 39.18 33.80
N PRO A 152 0.70 40.49 33.46
CA PRO A 152 1.85 41.32 33.73
C PRO A 152 2.11 41.43 35.25
N GLN A 153 3.38 41.41 35.65
CA GLN A 153 3.75 41.58 37.05
C GLN A 153 3.38 42.98 37.54
N ARG A 154 2.53 43.04 38.56
CA ARG A 154 2.16 44.29 39.21
C ARG A 154 3.36 44.84 40.01
N SER A 155 3.74 46.09 39.78
CA SER A 155 4.77 46.75 40.59
C SER A 155 4.26 46.97 42.02
N ARG A 156 5.02 46.48 43.02
CA ARG A 156 4.70 46.68 44.44
C ARG A 156 4.96 48.14 44.81
N LYS A 157 3.91 48.90 45.13
CA LYS A 157 4.08 50.13 45.92
C LYS A 157 4.04 49.77 47.41
N ARG A 158 5.13 50.01 48.13
CA ARG A 158 5.14 49.97 49.61
C ARG A 158 4.52 51.26 50.10
N SER A 159 3.43 51.17 50.87
CA SER A 159 2.91 52.30 51.66
C SER A 159 3.86 52.53 52.84
N SER A 160 4.35 53.77 52.98
CA SER A 160 4.99 54.27 54.20
C SER A 160 3.98 54.47 55.31
#